data_AF-A0A956I534-F1
#
_entry.id   AF-A0A956I534-F1
#
_cell.length_a   1.000
_cell.length_b   1.000
_cell.length_c   1.000
_cell.angle_alpha   90.00
_cell.angle_beta   90.00
_cell.angle_gamma   90.00
#
_symmetry.space_group_name_H-M   'P 1'
#
loop_
_entity.id
_entity.type
_entity.pdbx_description
1 polymer ?
#
loop_
_entity_poly.entity_id
_entity_poly.type
_entity_poly.pdbx_seq_one_letter_code
_entity_poly.pdbx_strand_id
1 'polypeptide(L)'
;DGAPQAASINLQKGSHLYGRYWGCAAHYEHLHFELCYYRLIEHAIERGITHFEAGAQGFHKLQRGLLPTEIHSAHWIRDPSLARAVNAFLPSEAMSVKAEIAHLTERSPFHRS
;
A
#
# COMPACT_ATOMS: atom_id res chain seq x y z
N ASP A 1 -22.70 -16.96 19.20
CA ASP A 1 -23.51 -15.75 19.51
C ASP A 1 -23.63 -14.77 18.34
N GLY A 2 -22.89 -14.95 17.23
CA GLY A 2 -23.02 -14.12 16.03
C GLY A 2 -22.40 -12.71 16.16
N ALA A 3 -21.79 -12.38 17.29
CA ALA A 3 -21.11 -11.10 17.48
C ALA A 3 -19.93 -10.95 16.51
N PRO A 4 -19.78 -9.79 15.83
CA PRO A 4 -18.63 -9.52 14.97
C PRO A 4 -17.32 -9.64 15.75
N GLN A 5 -16.37 -10.44 15.23
CA GLN A 5 -15.07 -10.65 15.88
C GLN A 5 -13.97 -9.78 15.30
N ALA A 6 -14.13 -9.29 14.06
CA ALA A 6 -13.14 -8.46 13.39
C ALA A 6 -13.78 -7.63 12.28
N ALA A 7 -13.08 -6.59 11.84
CA ALA A 7 -13.46 -5.79 10.68
C ALA A 7 -12.23 -5.21 9.98
N SER A 8 -12.38 -4.96 8.68
CA SER A 8 -11.50 -4.08 7.91
C SER A 8 -12.30 -2.95 7.27
N ILE A 9 -11.72 -1.76 7.22
CA ILE A 9 -12.31 -0.56 6.60
C ILE A 9 -11.46 -0.19 5.39
N ASN A 10 -12.15 -0.06 4.26
CA ASN A 10 -11.54 0.19 2.96
C ASN A 10 -12.27 1.34 2.27
N LEU A 11 -11.55 2.12 1.49
CA LEU A 11 -12.09 3.20 0.67
C LEU A 11 -12.01 2.79 -0.79
N GLN A 12 -13.09 2.98 -1.54
CA GLN A 12 -13.12 2.74 -2.98
C GLN A 12 -13.35 4.06 -3.71
N LYS A 13 -12.55 4.31 -4.76
CA LYS A 13 -12.77 5.42 -5.71
C LYS A 13 -12.58 4.90 -7.12
N GLY A 14 -13.66 4.81 -7.90
CA GLY A 14 -13.61 4.21 -9.23
C GLY A 14 -13.09 2.77 -9.17
N SER A 15 -12.07 2.48 -9.98
CA SER A 15 -11.38 1.19 -10.06
C SER A 15 -10.21 1.03 -9.08
N HIS A 16 -10.18 1.83 -8.01
CA HIS A 16 -9.14 1.78 -6.98
C HIS A 16 -9.74 1.42 -5.62
N LEU A 17 -9.12 0.46 -4.93
CA LEU A 17 -9.46 0.02 -3.59
C LEU A 17 -8.29 0.23 -2.63
N TYR A 18 -8.57 0.90 -1.52
CA TYR A 18 -7.57 1.32 -0.55
C TYR A 18 -7.87 0.76 0.84
N GLY A 19 -7.01 -0.09 1.38
CA GLY A 19 -7.06 -0.54 2.77
C GLY A 19 -6.67 0.57 3.74
N ARG A 20 -7.41 0.71 4.84
CA ARG A 20 -7.17 1.77 5.84
C ARG A 20 -7.02 1.25 7.26
N TYR A 21 -8.06 0.59 7.77
CA TYR A 21 -8.06 0.12 9.15
C TYR A 21 -8.43 -1.35 9.21
N TRP A 22 -7.89 -2.04 10.21
CA TRP A 22 -8.32 -3.37 10.58
C TRP A 22 -8.27 -3.49 12.10
N GLY A 23 -9.15 -4.30 12.66
CA GLY A 23 -9.18 -4.58 14.09
C GLY A 23 -9.89 -5.88 14.39
N CYS A 24 -9.58 -6.46 15.53
CA CYS A 24 -10.14 -7.71 15.98
C CYS A 24 -10.30 -7.74 17.51
N ALA A 25 -11.36 -8.40 17.99
CA ALA A 25 -11.68 -8.54 19.40
C ALA A 25 -10.77 -9.53 20.15
N ALA A 26 -10.09 -10.43 19.42
CA ALA A 26 -9.16 -11.41 19.99
C ALA A 26 -8.03 -11.72 18.99
N HIS A 27 -7.08 -12.55 19.42
CA HIS A 27 -6.05 -13.05 18.51
C HIS A 27 -6.61 -14.23 17.70
N TYR A 28 -6.57 -14.09 16.37
CA TYR A 28 -6.88 -15.16 15.44
C TYR A 28 -5.74 -15.29 14.44
N GLU A 29 -5.26 -16.52 14.27
CA GLU A 29 -4.21 -16.82 13.33
C GLU A 29 -4.68 -16.49 11.90
N HIS A 30 -3.84 -15.83 11.13
CA HIS A 30 -4.06 -15.45 9.74
C HIS A 30 -5.26 -14.53 9.41
N LEU A 31 -6.11 -14.17 10.38
CA LEU A 31 -7.32 -13.39 10.12
C LEU A 31 -7.05 -12.00 9.50
N HIS A 32 -5.93 -11.37 9.87
CA HIS A 32 -5.47 -10.16 9.21
C HIS A 32 -5.25 -10.37 7.71
N PHE A 33 -4.65 -11.49 7.30
CA PHE A 33 -4.39 -11.73 5.89
C PHE A 33 -5.67 -11.92 5.10
N GLU A 34 -6.63 -12.64 5.68
CA GLU A 34 -7.93 -12.88 5.10
C GLU A 34 -8.70 -11.57 4.87
N LEU A 35 -8.82 -10.73 5.92
CA LEU A 35 -9.63 -9.51 5.85
C LEU A 35 -8.92 -8.31 5.21
N CYS A 36 -7.59 -8.30 5.16
CA CYS A 36 -6.81 -7.17 4.64
C CYS A 36 -6.11 -7.44 3.30
N TYR A 37 -6.10 -8.68 2.82
CA TYR A 37 -5.56 -9.01 1.48
C TYR A 37 -6.53 -9.89 0.69
N TYR A 38 -6.74 -11.14 1.10
CA TYR A 38 -7.35 -12.14 0.21
C TYR A 38 -8.79 -11.79 -0.18
N ARG A 39 -9.66 -11.48 0.79
CA ARG A 39 -11.05 -11.09 0.49
C ARG A 39 -11.15 -9.79 -0.30
N LEU A 40 -10.18 -8.88 -0.11
CA LEU A 40 -10.16 -7.60 -0.84
C LEU A 40 -9.65 -7.77 -2.27
N ILE A 41 -8.66 -8.64 -2.49
CA ILE A 41 -8.16 -8.99 -3.82
C ILE A 41 -9.24 -9.72 -4.61
N GLU A 42 -9.93 -10.69 -3.99
CA GLU A 42 -11.07 -11.37 -4.59
C GLU A 42 -12.16 -10.37 -4.99
N HIS A 43 -12.56 -9.49 -4.05
CA HIS A 43 -13.51 -8.41 -4.34
C HIS A 43 -13.05 -7.49 -5.49
N ALA A 44 -11.75 -7.22 -5.56
CA ALA A 44 -11.19 -6.38 -6.62
C ALA A 44 -11.31 -7.06 -7.99
N ILE A 45 -10.95 -8.34 -8.09
CA ILE A 45 -11.05 -9.14 -9.31
C ILE A 45 -12.50 -9.23 -9.77
N GLU A 46 -13.42 -9.59 -8.88
CA GLU A 46 -14.85 -9.75 -9.20
C GLU A 46 -15.49 -8.48 -9.75
N ARG A 47 -15.01 -7.31 -9.31
CA ARG A 47 -15.59 -6.01 -9.68
C ARG A 47 -14.77 -5.23 -10.69
N GLY A 48 -13.73 -5.83 -11.27
CA GLY A 48 -12.86 -5.17 -12.24
C GLY A 48 -12.11 -3.97 -11.67
N ILE A 49 -11.83 -3.97 -10.37
CA ILE A 49 -10.94 -3.00 -9.73
C ILE A 49 -9.51 -3.36 -10.14
N THR A 50 -8.80 -2.40 -10.72
CA THR A 50 -7.48 -2.61 -11.31
C THR A 50 -6.34 -2.22 -10.38
N HIS A 51 -6.65 -1.51 -9.29
CA HIS A 51 -5.64 -1.03 -8.34
C HIS A 51 -6.07 -1.36 -6.92
N PHE A 52 -5.21 -2.08 -6.20
CA PHE A 52 -5.38 -2.40 -4.80
C PHE A 52 -4.16 -1.93 -3.99
N GLU A 53 -4.39 -1.05 -3.02
CA GLU A 53 -3.38 -0.56 -2.10
C GLU A 53 -3.71 -1.06 -0.69
N ALA A 54 -2.91 -1.97 -0.15
CA ALA A 54 -3.14 -2.52 1.18
C ALA A 54 -2.56 -1.64 2.31
N GLY A 55 -2.59 -0.31 2.14
CA GLY A 55 -2.02 0.69 3.05
C GLY A 55 -0.49 0.82 3.00
N ALA A 56 0.09 1.66 3.87
CA ALA A 56 1.54 1.86 3.98
C ALA A 56 2.14 0.92 5.03
N GLN A 57 3.10 0.06 4.65
CA GLN A 57 3.92 -0.73 5.58
C GLN A 57 5.03 -1.49 4.82
N GLY A 58 6.10 -1.84 5.53
CA GLY A 58 7.42 -2.20 4.97
C GLY A 58 7.53 -3.45 4.08
N PHE A 59 8.78 -3.87 3.87
CA PHE A 59 9.24 -4.80 2.83
C PHE A 59 8.49 -6.14 2.71
N HIS A 60 7.83 -6.60 3.78
CA HIS A 60 7.08 -7.85 3.79
C HIS A 60 5.89 -7.87 2.81
N LYS A 61 5.46 -6.71 2.29
CA LYS A 61 4.38 -6.62 1.29
C LYS A 61 4.76 -7.20 -0.06
N LEU A 62 6.04 -7.17 -0.42
CA LEU A 62 6.53 -7.74 -1.68
C LEU A 62 6.22 -9.24 -1.76
N GLN A 63 6.48 -9.98 -0.68
CA GLN A 63 6.17 -11.41 -0.60
C GLN A 63 4.67 -11.72 -0.65
N ARG A 64 3.82 -10.73 -0.40
CA ARG A 64 2.36 -10.83 -0.46
C ARG A 64 1.80 -10.45 -1.84
N GLY A 65 2.67 -10.23 -2.84
CA GLY A 65 2.28 -9.86 -4.19
C GLY A 65 1.99 -8.37 -4.40
N LEU A 66 2.30 -7.51 -3.43
CA LEU A 66 2.15 -6.06 -3.56
C LEU A 66 3.48 -5.46 -4.01
N LEU A 67 3.56 -5.16 -5.30
CA LEU A 67 4.78 -4.62 -5.91
C LEU A 67 5.03 -3.17 -5.51
N PRO A 68 6.30 -2.76 -5.37
CA PRO A 68 6.65 -1.36 -5.18
C PRO A 68 6.18 -0.55 -6.39
N THR A 69 5.55 0.59 -6.15
CA THR A 69 5.09 1.50 -7.19
C THR A 69 5.36 2.92 -6.74
N GLU A 70 5.76 3.78 -7.67
CA GLU A 70 5.98 5.20 -7.39
C GLU A 70 4.66 5.86 -6.99
N ILE A 71 4.69 6.62 -5.89
CA ILE A 71 3.56 7.42 -5.42
C ILE A 71 3.97 8.87 -5.38
N HIS A 72 3.01 9.76 -5.59
CA HIS A 72 3.24 11.19 -5.59
C HIS A 72 2.51 11.86 -4.43
N SER A 73 3.13 12.90 -3.89
CA SER A 73 2.53 13.78 -2.90
C SER A 73 2.74 15.23 -3.31
N ALA A 74 1.80 16.09 -2.93
CA ALA A 74 1.84 17.51 -3.22
C ALA A 74 1.86 18.28 -1.90
N HIS A 75 2.84 19.16 -1.76
CA HIS A 75 3.07 19.91 -0.52
C HIS A 75 3.13 21.39 -0.83
N TRP A 76 2.32 22.17 -0.12
CA TRP A 76 2.48 23.62 -0.06
C TRP A 76 3.25 23.98 1.21
N ILE A 77 4.40 24.61 1.04
CA ILE A 77 5.29 24.97 2.16
C ILE A 77 5.33 26.50 2.24
N ARG A 78 4.74 27.03 3.31
CA ARG A 78 4.68 28.49 3.54
C ARG A 78 6.04 29.10 3.83
N ASP A 79 6.84 28.44 4.66
CA ASP A 79 8.13 28.96 5.09
C ASP A 79 9.15 28.87 3.94
N PRO A 80 9.72 29.98 3.46
CA PRO A 80 10.63 29.95 2.32
C PRO A 80 11.92 29.21 2.60
N SER A 81 12.38 29.15 3.86
CA SER A 81 13.60 28.44 4.24
C SER A 81 13.39 26.93 4.16
N LEU A 82 12.28 26.44 4.73
CA LEU A 82 11.88 25.04 4.64
C LEU A 82 11.62 24.63 3.19
N ALA A 83 10.93 25.45 2.41
CA ALA A 83 10.67 25.17 1.00
C ALA A 83 11.97 24.98 0.20
N ARG A 84 12.98 25.84 0.44
CA ARG A 84 14.31 25.68 -0.18
C ARG A 84 15.01 24.40 0.26
N ALA A 85 14.99 24.08 1.56
CA ALA A 85 15.63 22.88 2.09
C ALA A 85 15.00 21.60 1.51
N VAL A 86 13.67 21.52 1.46
CA VAL A 86 12.95 20.39 0.85
C VAL A 86 13.27 20.31 -0.64
N ASN A 87 13.16 21.40 -1.39
CA ASN A 87 13.46 21.42 -2.83
C ASN A 87 14.90 20.99 -3.15
N ALA A 88 15.87 21.34 -2.31
CA ALA A 88 17.25 20.91 -2.48
C ALA A 88 17.45 19.40 -2.24
N PHE A 89 16.62 18.78 -1.40
CA PHE A 89 16.68 17.35 -1.07
C PHE A 89 15.96 16.45 -2.08
N LEU A 90 14.83 16.92 -2.65
CA LEU A 90 13.96 16.12 -3.55
C LEU A 90 14.70 15.38 -4.69
N PRO A 91 15.71 15.95 -5.38
CA PRO A 91 16.42 15.21 -6.43
C PRO A 91 17.14 13.97 -5.91
N SER A 92 17.77 14.05 -4.73
CA SER A 92 18.46 12.92 -4.11
C SER A 92 17.45 11.86 -3.67
N GLU A 93 16.36 12.28 -3.03
CA GLU A 93 15.29 11.38 -2.60
C GLU A 93 14.68 10.63 -3.79
N ALA A 94 14.36 11.34 -4.87
CA ALA A 94 13.78 10.74 -6.07
C ALA A 94 14.70 9.67 -6.70
N MET A 95 16.02 9.89 -6.69
CA MET A 95 16.97 8.86 -7.13
C MET A 95 16.97 7.65 -6.20
N SER A 96 16.99 7.88 -4.88
CA SER A 96 16.97 6.80 -3.89
C SER A 96 15.70 5.95 -3.99
N VAL A 97 14.53 6.59 -4.10
CA VAL A 97 13.23 5.90 -4.27
C VAL A 97 13.22 5.07 -5.56
N LYS A 98 13.70 5.62 -6.69
CA LYS A 98 13.77 4.87 -7.95
C LYS A 98 14.70 3.66 -7.86
N ALA A 99 15.86 3.82 -7.22
CA ALA A 99 16.79 2.73 -7.00
C ALA A 99 16.18 1.62 -6.11
N GLU A 100 15.47 2.01 -5.06
CA GLU A 100 14.76 1.08 -4.19
C GLU A 100 13.64 0.31 -4.92
N ILE A 101 12.81 1.01 -5.71
CA ILE A 101 11.77 0.38 -6.53
C ILE A 101 12.39 -0.64 -7.49
N ALA A 102 13.47 -0.28 -8.20
CA ALA A 102 14.15 -1.19 -9.12
C ALA A 102 14.67 -2.44 -8.38
N HIS A 103 15.35 -2.24 -7.26
CA HIS A 103 15.92 -3.30 -6.43
C HIS A 103 14.87 -4.27 -5.86
N LEU A 104 13.70 -3.75 -5.47
CA LEU A 104 12.60 -4.57 -4.97
C LEU A 104 11.87 -5.29 -6.12
N THR A 105 11.75 -4.65 -7.28
CA THR A 105 11.15 -5.26 -8.48
C THR A 105 11.96 -6.43 -9.02
N GLU A 106 13.29 -6.43 -8.86
CA GLU A 106 14.15 -7.59 -9.15
C GLU A 106 13.82 -8.81 -8.28
N ARG A 107 13.25 -8.59 -7.09
CA ARG A 107 12.83 -9.64 -6.16
C ARG A 107 11.32 -9.91 -6.19
N SER A 108 10.65 -9.49 -7.26
CA SER A 108 9.23 -9.77 -7.47
C SER A 108 8.94 -11.27 -7.32
N PRO A 109 7.88 -11.67 -6.60
CA PRO A 109 7.46 -13.07 -6.53
C PRO A 109 6.81 -13.57 -7.84
N PHE A 110 6.54 -12.67 -8.79
CA PHE A 110 5.92 -13.02 -10.06
C PHE A 110 6.95 -13.38 -11.14
N HIS A 111 6.64 -14.43 -11.91
CA HIS A 111 7.45 -14.83 -13.05
C HIS A 111 7.44 -13.72 -14.12
N ARG A 112 8.63 -13.36 -14.63
CA ARG A 112 8.73 -12.49 -15.82
C ARG A 112 8.50 -13.34 -17.07
N SER A 113 7.38 -13.14 -17.76
CA SER A 113 7.10 -13.76 -19.06
C SER A 113 7.98 -13.18 -20.16
#